data_AF-A0A838QQH1-F1
#
_entry.id   AF-A0A838QQH1-F1
#
_cell.length_a   1.000
_cell.length_b   1.000
_cell.length_c   1.000
_cell.angle_alpha   90.00
_cell.angle_beta   90.00
_cell.angle_gamma   90.00
#
_symmetry.space_group_name_H-M   'P 1'
#
loop_
_entity.id
_entity.type
_entity.pdbx_description
1 polymer ?
#
loop_
_entity_poly.entity_id
_entity_poly.type
_entity_poly.pdbx_seq_one_letter_code
_entity_poly.pdbx_strand_id
1 'polypeptide(L)' 'MALFDSVWDSLTPPEQVRVVQLLVERVDYDGATGKVSITFHPSGIKTLADELAGHDTEDAT' A
#
# COMPACT_ATOMS: atom_id res chain seq x y z
N MET A 1 7.94 4.98 12.83
CA MET A 1 7.40 3.69 12.33
C MET A 1 5.98 3.43 12.82
N ALA A 2 5.64 3.70 14.09
CA ALA A 2 4.33 3.38 14.67
C ALA A 2 3.06 3.97 13.99
N LEU A 3 3.15 5.09 13.26
CA LEU A 3 1.97 5.69 12.62
C LEU A 3 1.43 4.85 11.44
N PHE A 4 2.33 4.19 10.71
CA PHE A 4 1.92 3.34 9.60
C PHE A 4 1.25 2.05 10.12
N ASP A 5 1.80 1.47 11.18
CA ASP A 5 1.28 0.23 11.79
C ASP A 5 -0.15 0.43 12.32
N SER A 6 -0.44 1.55 13.00
CA SER A 6 -1.79 1.83 13.50
C SER A 6 -2.82 2.04 12.39
N VAL A 7 -2.43 2.67 11.28
CA VAL A 7 -3.32 2.87 10.12
C VAL A 7 -3.55 1.54 9.42
N TRP A 8 -2.49 0.77 9.18
CA TRP A 8 -2.56 -0.55 8.57
C TRP A 8 -3.46 -1.52 9.34
N ASP A 9 -3.36 -1.55 10.66
CA ASP A 9 -4.16 -2.42 11.53
C ASP A 9 -5.65 -2.03 11.57
N SER A 10 -5.99 -0.77 11.22
CA SER A 10 -7.38 -0.32 11.13
C SER A 10 -8.07 -0.70 9.82
N LEU A 11 -7.30 -1.09 8.79
CA LEU A 11 -7.82 -1.47 7.48
C LEU A 11 -8.40 -2.90 7.50
N THR A 12 -9.54 -3.07 6.85
CA THR A 12 -10.09 -4.38 6.53
C THR A 12 -9.17 -5.14 5.55
N PRO A 13 -9.27 -6.48 5.48
CA PRO A 13 -8.43 -7.26 4.55
C PRO A 13 -8.52 -6.81 3.08
N PRO A 14 -9.69 -6.45 2.52
CA PRO A 14 -9.77 -5.89 1.17
C PRO A 14 -9.03 -4.55 1.01
N GLU A 15 -9.08 -3.68 2.02
CA GLU A 15 -8.39 -2.38 2.00
C GLU A 15 -6.87 -2.54 2.07
N GLN A 16 -6.38 -3.44 2.93
CA GLN A 16 -4.96 -3.80 2.96
C GLN A 16 -4.47 -4.32 1.61
N VAL A 17 -5.24 -5.18 0.94
CA VAL A 17 -4.93 -5.67 -0.41
C VAL A 17 -4.84 -4.51 -1.40
N ARG A 18 -5.79 -3.56 -1.35
CA ARG A 18 -5.79 -2.39 -2.22
C ARG A 18 -4.54 -1.52 -2.01
N VAL A 19 -4.15 -1.28 -0.75
CA VAL A 19 -2.91 -0.53 -0.43
C VAL A 19 -1.69 -1.23 -1.04
N VAL A 20 -1.59 -2.55 -0.91
CA VAL A 20 -0.47 -3.30 -1.52
C VAL A 20 -0.47 -3.17 -3.04
N GLN A 21 -1.63 -3.22 -3.70
CA GLN A 21 -1.74 -3.05 -5.15
C GLN A 21 -1.35 -1.65 -5.63
N LEU A 22 -1.59 -0.61 -4.83
CA LEU A 22 -1.18 0.77 -5.17
C LEU A 22 0.32 1.00 -5.00
N LEU A 23 0.95 0.27 -4.08
CA LEU A 23 2.37 0.41 -3.79
C LEU A 23 3.22 -0.48 -4.68
N VAL A 24 2.79 -1.72 -4.94
CA VAL A 24 3.59 -2.74 -5.63
C VAL A 24 3.29 -2.72 -7.12
N GLU A 25 4.29 -2.32 -7.90
CA GLU A 25 4.24 -2.34 -9.37
C GLU A 25 4.52 -3.74 -9.92
N ARG A 26 5.55 -4.41 -9.38
CA ARG A 26 5.97 -5.72 -9.89
C ARG A 26 6.64 -6.54 -8.80
N VAL A 27 6.41 -7.85 -8.84
CA VAL A 27 7.12 -8.84 -8.02
C VAL A 27 7.81 -9.81 -8.96
N ASP A 28 9.13 -9.91 -8.86
CA ASP A 28 9.93 -10.87 -9.60
C ASP A 28 10.50 -11.93 -8.66
N TYR A 29 10.48 -13.18 -9.12
CA TYR A 29 11.14 -14.28 -8.43
C TYR A 29 12.23 -14.88 -9.32
N ASP A 30 13.46 -14.89 -8.81
CA ASP A 30 14.58 -15.57 -9.43
C ASP A 30 14.71 -16.98 -8.83
N GLY A 31 14.29 -17.98 -9.59
CA GLY A 31 14.34 -19.38 -9.18
C GLY A 31 15.76 -19.98 -9.06
N ALA A 32 16.77 -19.35 -9.66
CA ALA A 32 18.15 -19.81 -9.56
C ALA A 32 18.80 -19.35 -8.24
N THR A 33 18.47 -18.15 -7.78
CA THR A 33 19.02 -17.58 -6.54
C THR A 33 18.06 -17.66 -5.34
N GLY A 34 16.78 -17.99 -5.59
CA GLY A 34 15.73 -17.99 -4.58
C GLY A 34 15.33 -16.58 -4.12
N LYS A 35 15.68 -15.53 -4.87
CA LYS A 35 15.44 -14.14 -4.47
C LYS A 35 14.12 -13.61 -4.99
N VAL A 36 13.45 -12.81 -4.16
CA VAL A 36 12.27 -12.03 -4.54
C VAL A 36 12.67 -10.56 -4.63
N SER A 37 12.34 -9.91 -5.74
CA SER A 37 12.50 -8.47 -5.94
C SER A 37 11.13 -7.81 -6.05
N ILE A 38 10.93 -6.71 -5.34
CA ILE A 38 9.68 -5.94 -5.39
C ILE A 38 10.02 -4.57 -5.98
N THR A 39 9.34 -4.22 -7.08
CA THR A 39 9.36 -2.88 -7.67
C THR A 39 8.16 -2.11 -7.15
N PHE A 40 8.39 -0.93 -6.57
CA PHE A 40 7.32 -0.06 -6.10
C PHE A 40 6.94 0.97 -7.15
N HIS A 41 5.67 1.35 -7.20
CA HIS A 41 5.22 2.45 -8.03
C HIS A 41 5.90 3.75 -7.61
N PRO A 42 6.56 4.50 -8.52
CA PRO A 42 7.25 5.75 -8.19
C PRO A 42 6.32 6.80 -7.58
N SER A 43 5.04 6.75 -7.95
CA SER A 43 3.97 7.61 -7.41
C SER A 43 3.15 6.94 -6.31
N GLY A 44 3.32 5.65 -6.03
CA GLY A 44 2.40 4.86 -5.20
C GLY A 44 2.22 5.43 -3.79
N ILE A 45 3.31 5.92 -3.17
CA ILE A 45 3.26 6.57 -1.85
C ILE A 45 2.45 7.87 -1.90
N LYS A 46 2.61 8.67 -2.96
CA LYS A 46 1.87 9.92 -3.13
C LYS A 46 0.39 9.65 -3.38
N THR A 47 0.07 8.71 -4.29
CA THR A 47 -1.30 8.30 -4.59
C THR A 47 -2.01 7.78 -3.34
N LEU A 48 -1.35 6.94 -2.54
CA LEU A 48 -1.89 6.44 -1.28
C LEU A 48 -2.15 7.57 -0.27
N ALA A 49 -1.22 8.52 -0.14
CA ALA A 49 -1.39 9.68 0.75
C ALA A 49 -2.55 10.57 0.32
N ASP A 50 -2.72 10.78 -0.99
CA ASP A 50 -3.83 11.57 -1.56
C ASP A 50 -5.19 10.87 -1.34
N GLU A 51 -5.26 9.54 -1.48
CA GLU A 51 -6.49 8.75 -1.22
C GLU A 51 -6.87 8.74 0.28
N LEU A 52 -5.90 8.55 1.17
CA LEU A 52 -6.14 8.60 2.62
C LEU A 52 -6.62 9.98 3.08
N ALA A 53 -6.04 11.06 2.55
CA ALA A 53 -6.48 12.42 2.86
C ALA A 53 -7.88 12.75 2.30
N GLY A 54 -8.31 12.06 1.23
CA GLY A 54 -9.66 12.18 0.68
C GLY A 54 -10.73 11.49 1.53
N HIS A 55 -10.40 10.34 2.13
CA HIS A 55 -11.32 9.53 2.93
C HIS A 55 -11.75 10.22 4.25
N ASP A 56 -10.90 11.06 4.85
CA ASP A 56 -11.23 11.86 6.04
C ASP A 56 -12.40 12.84 5.83
N THR A 57 -12.78 13.13 4.58
CA THR A 57 -13.83 14.11 4.27
C THR A 57 -15.22 13.47 4.08
N GLU A 58 -15.30 12.16 3.84
CA GLU A 58 -16.56 11.49 3.47
C GLU A 58 -17.32 10.89 4.66
N ASP A 59 -16.65 10.63 5.79
CA ASP A 59 -17.29 10.15 7.05
C ASP A 59 -17.96 11.27 7.89
N ALA A 60 -18.03 12.50 7.37
CA ALA A 60 -18.56 13.68 8.07
C ALA A 60 -19.91 14.22 7.53
N THR A 61 -20.65 13.48 6.70
CA THR A 61 -21.97 13.89 6.18
C THR A 61 -23.07 12.86 6.39
#